data_AF-A0A835TL48-F1
#
_entry.id   AF-A0A835TL48-F1
#
_cell.length_a   1.000
_cell.length_b   1.000
_cell.length_c   1.000
_cell.angle_alpha   90.00
_cell.angle_beta   90.00
_cell.angle_gamma   90.00
#
_symmetry.space_group_name_H-M   'P 1'
#
loop_
_entity.id
_entity.type
_entity.pdbx_description
1 polymer ?
#
loop_
_entity_poly.entity_id
_entity_poly.type
_entity_poly.pdbx_seq_one_letter_code
_entity_poly.pdbx_strand_id
1 'polypeptide(L)'
;MEASTATNQQERAADEAGSSAAEAPSTSTGPASYIITHSVSKRHNIGTIVRSATAFGVKEVCLVGSRQFNTFGSHGSDAHVAFRHFDTLAKCVQHLKEVEGCRVLGIEICEGALPVQEHPFTGPTAFLLGNEGQGMTERQMALCDGFVYIPQHGAGTASLNVAVAASIVLHHFAIWAGYSERQREGYKFVVAEKPQRTMARGVVRESDDVVRAQRQQRRQQAAEEGEEAAAGGGWAAGLFDEEGEGEGATEEEGAEEGQGAVEGEEA
;
A
#
# COMPACT_ATOMS: atom_id res chain seq x y z
N MET A 1 -55.04 5.86 39.74
CA MET A 1 -55.13 5.99 38.27
C MET A 1 -53.95 6.84 37.84
N GLU A 2 -52.99 6.40 37.04
CA GLU A 2 -52.63 5.12 36.46
C GLU A 2 -51.22 5.33 35.91
N ALA A 3 -50.40 4.29 35.97
CA ALA A 3 -49.06 4.29 35.41
C ALA A 3 -49.10 4.04 33.89
N SER A 4 -47.95 4.32 33.24
CA SER A 4 -47.36 3.51 32.17
C SER A 4 -47.45 3.97 30.70
N THR A 5 -46.27 3.90 30.06
CA THR A 5 -45.94 3.49 28.67
C THR A 5 -46.14 4.44 27.47
N ALA A 6 -45.01 4.96 26.95
CA ALA A 6 -44.57 5.00 25.52
C ALA A 6 -43.41 6.02 25.41
N THR A 7 -42.12 5.66 25.32
CA THR A 7 -41.39 4.93 24.26
C THR A 7 -41.49 5.56 22.87
N ASN A 8 -40.42 6.30 22.53
CA ASN A 8 -39.71 6.30 21.26
C ASN A 8 -40.41 6.87 20.01
N GLN A 9 -40.11 8.13 19.69
CA GLN A 9 -40.27 8.67 18.32
C GLN A 9 -39.52 10.00 18.10
N GLN A 10 -38.21 10.04 18.34
CA GLN A 10 -37.35 11.09 17.76
C GLN A 10 -35.87 10.71 17.75
N GLU A 11 -35.57 9.55 17.14
CA GLU A 11 -34.21 9.02 16.93
C GLU A 11 -33.93 8.72 15.43
N ARG A 12 -34.44 9.54 14.51
CA ARG A 12 -34.13 9.39 13.07
C ARG A 12 -34.02 10.74 12.38
N ALA A 13 -32.80 11.26 12.29
CA ALA A 13 -32.25 12.01 11.14
C ALA A 13 -30.99 12.78 11.58
N ALA A 14 -29.85 12.10 11.69
CA ALA A 14 -28.52 12.72 11.67
C ALA A 14 -27.46 11.62 11.51
N ASP A 15 -27.45 10.97 10.36
CA ASP A 15 -26.36 10.07 9.96
C ASP A 15 -26.05 10.37 8.48
N GLU A 16 -25.43 11.52 8.23
CA GLU A 16 -24.77 11.83 6.97
C GLU A 16 -23.41 12.50 7.22
N ALA A 17 -22.38 11.76 6.79
CA ALA A 17 -21.10 12.20 6.23
C ALA A 17 -20.03 12.88 7.12
N GLY A 18 -18.85 12.23 7.17
CA GLY A 18 -17.56 12.89 7.36
C GLY A 18 -16.58 12.22 8.33
N SER A 19 -16.07 11.02 8.02
CA SER A 19 -14.94 10.43 8.76
C SER A 19 -13.64 11.10 8.30
N SER A 20 -13.13 12.08 9.07
CA SER A 20 -11.91 12.79 8.73
C SER A 20 -10.67 11.96 9.05
N ALA A 21 -9.96 11.49 8.03
CA ALA A 21 -8.53 11.22 8.17
C ALA A 21 -7.84 12.56 8.46
N ALA A 22 -7.12 12.65 9.58
CA ALA A 22 -6.46 13.89 10.00
C ALA A 22 -5.54 14.43 8.89
N GLU A 23 -5.97 15.50 8.25
CA GLU A 23 -5.19 16.25 7.26
C GLU A 23 -4.02 16.89 8.02
N ALA A 24 -2.81 16.38 7.83
CA ALA A 24 -1.62 17.03 8.37
C ALA A 24 -1.51 18.43 7.75
N PRO A 25 -1.19 19.48 8.52
CA PRO A 25 -1.16 20.85 7.99
C PRO A 25 -0.09 20.97 6.90
N SER A 26 -0.52 20.99 5.63
CA SER A 26 0.35 21.22 4.48
C SER A 26 0.67 22.72 4.41
N THR A 27 1.84 23.11 4.90
CA THR A 27 2.27 24.52 4.89
C THR A 27 3.00 24.92 3.60
N SER A 28 2.97 24.11 2.55
CA SER A 28 3.67 24.39 1.28
C SER A 28 2.71 24.90 0.21
N THR A 29 2.97 26.10 -0.31
CA THR A 29 2.21 26.72 -1.41
C THR A 29 2.58 26.15 -2.80
N GLY A 30 3.51 25.18 -2.86
CA GLY A 30 4.01 24.58 -4.11
C GLY A 30 3.30 23.28 -4.51
N PRO A 31 3.66 22.69 -5.67
CA PRO A 31 3.13 21.40 -6.10
C PRO A 31 3.39 20.29 -5.08
N ALA A 32 2.39 19.46 -4.79
CA ALA A 32 2.51 18.41 -3.77
C ALA A 32 3.42 17.24 -4.21
N SER A 33 4.10 16.62 -3.24
CA SER A 33 4.89 15.40 -3.46
C SER A 33 4.35 14.21 -2.66
N TYR A 34 4.47 13.01 -3.22
CA TYR A 34 4.05 11.74 -2.64
C TYR A 34 5.17 10.71 -2.76
N ILE A 35 5.21 9.71 -1.89
CA ILE A 35 6.13 8.58 -1.98
C ILE A 35 5.33 7.29 -2.17
N ILE A 36 5.71 6.46 -3.12
CA ILE A 36 5.14 5.12 -3.31
C ILE A 36 6.19 4.07 -2.92
N THR A 37 5.84 3.20 -1.98
CA THR A 37 6.69 2.08 -1.57
C THR A 37 5.98 0.75 -1.83
N HIS A 38 6.59 -0.14 -2.63
CA HIS A 38 6.00 -1.43 -3.02
C HIS A 38 6.73 -2.62 -2.39
N SER A 39 6.01 -3.53 -1.74
CA SER A 39 6.56 -4.71 -1.01
C SER A 39 7.35 -4.35 0.27
N VAL A 40 6.64 -3.73 1.22
CA VAL A 40 7.19 -3.11 2.44
C VAL A 40 7.77 -4.10 3.47
N SER A 41 7.42 -5.38 3.41
CA SER A 41 7.66 -6.36 4.49
C SER A 41 9.13 -6.63 4.82
N LYS A 42 10.08 -6.27 3.94
CA LYS A 42 11.52 -6.51 4.14
C LYS A 42 12.35 -5.23 4.31
N ARG A 43 11.75 -4.04 4.24
CA ARG A 43 12.52 -2.78 4.21
C ARG A 43 12.67 -2.16 5.59
N HIS A 44 13.88 -2.27 6.12
CA HIS A 44 14.39 -1.50 7.26
C HIS A 44 14.44 0.02 7.00
N ASN A 45 14.28 0.44 5.73
CA ASN A 45 14.43 1.83 5.30
C ASN A 45 13.18 2.71 5.42
N ILE A 46 12.00 2.14 5.75
CA ILE A 46 10.75 2.91 5.79
C ILE A 46 10.80 4.06 6.79
N GLY A 47 11.31 3.85 8.01
CA GLY A 47 11.41 4.93 8.98
C GLY A 47 12.31 6.07 8.52
N THR A 48 13.42 5.76 7.83
CA THR A 48 14.32 6.77 7.26
C THR A 48 13.64 7.53 6.13
N ILE A 49 12.95 6.84 5.22
CA ILE A 49 12.16 7.46 4.14
C ILE A 49 11.09 8.39 4.73
N VAL A 50 10.34 7.93 5.74
CA VAL A 50 9.30 8.69 6.44
C VAL A 50 9.87 9.95 7.09
N ARG A 51 11.07 9.85 7.67
CA ARG A 51 11.75 11.01 8.25
C ARG A 51 12.09 12.06 7.19
N SER A 52 12.65 11.64 6.07
CA SER A 52 12.93 12.54 4.94
C SER A 52 11.66 13.09 4.32
N ALA A 53 10.63 12.26 4.17
CA ALA A 53 9.32 12.66 3.67
C ALA A 53 8.72 13.77 4.55
N THR A 54 8.77 13.62 5.87
CA THR A 54 8.34 14.66 6.81
C THR A 54 9.18 15.93 6.69
N ALA A 55 10.51 15.78 6.62
CA ALA A 55 11.42 16.92 6.53
C ALA A 55 11.23 17.76 5.26
N PHE A 56 10.88 17.10 4.14
CA PHE A 56 10.68 17.75 2.84
C PHE A 56 9.21 18.00 2.49
N GLY A 57 8.28 17.88 3.45
CA GLY A 57 6.88 18.26 3.24
C GLY A 57 6.11 17.36 2.26
N VAL A 58 6.42 16.06 2.25
CA VAL A 58 5.63 15.06 1.52
C VAL A 58 4.22 15.00 2.08
N LYS A 59 3.22 15.04 1.20
CA LYS A 59 1.81 15.04 1.58
C LYS A 59 1.38 13.68 2.12
N GLU A 60 1.72 12.60 1.41
CA GLU A 60 1.32 11.25 1.79
C GLU A 60 2.36 10.20 1.35
N VAL A 61 2.53 9.17 2.19
CA VAL A 61 3.31 7.97 1.88
C VAL A 61 2.35 6.81 1.56
N CYS A 62 2.35 6.38 0.30
CA CYS A 62 1.56 5.27 -0.19
C CYS A 62 2.32 3.94 0.02
N LEU A 63 1.71 3.04 0.79
CA LEU A 63 2.21 1.70 1.08
C LEU A 63 1.47 0.69 0.22
N VAL A 64 2.21 -0.04 -0.62
CA VAL A 64 1.63 -1.02 -1.55
C VAL A 64 2.02 -2.44 -1.15
N GLY A 65 1.03 -3.33 -1.09
CA GLY A 65 1.20 -4.73 -0.72
C GLY A 65 0.92 -4.96 0.77
N SER A 66 1.96 -5.15 1.59
CA SER A 66 1.79 -5.41 3.03
C SER A 66 1.18 -4.22 3.77
N ARG A 67 0.16 -4.50 4.59
CA ARG A 67 -0.47 -3.55 5.52
C ARG A 67 0.34 -3.33 6.79
N GLN A 68 1.23 -4.27 7.09
CA GLN A 68 2.13 -4.19 8.25
C GLN A 68 3.45 -3.59 7.80
N PHE A 69 3.89 -2.55 8.52
CA PHE A 69 5.15 -1.86 8.30
C PHE A 69 5.69 -1.33 9.63
N ASN A 70 7.00 -1.15 9.68
CA ASN A 70 7.68 -0.56 10.82
C ASN A 70 8.29 0.78 10.42
N THR A 71 8.07 1.81 11.22
CA THR A 71 8.67 3.14 11.05
C THR A 71 9.88 3.36 11.96
N PHE A 72 10.52 2.28 12.42
CA PHE A 72 11.77 2.34 13.16
C PHE A 72 12.81 3.18 12.41
N GLY A 73 13.48 4.10 13.11
CA GLY A 73 14.37 5.09 12.51
C GLY A 73 13.70 6.43 12.13
N SER A 74 12.37 6.51 12.16
CA SER A 74 11.64 7.78 11.93
C SER A 74 11.83 8.80 13.06
N HIS A 75 12.20 8.37 14.26
CA HIS A 75 12.33 9.22 15.45
C HIS A 75 11.05 10.02 15.77
N GLY A 76 9.87 9.45 15.49
CA GLY A 76 8.58 10.07 15.77
C GLY A 76 8.04 10.98 14.67
N SER A 77 8.81 11.20 13.59
CA SER A 77 8.36 11.94 12.41
C SER A 77 7.17 11.27 11.70
N ASP A 78 6.96 9.95 11.91
CA ASP A 78 5.80 9.22 11.41
C ASP A 78 4.45 9.77 11.89
N ALA A 79 4.44 10.59 12.95
CA ALA A 79 3.22 11.28 13.38
C ALA A 79 2.84 12.47 12.49
N HIS A 80 3.76 12.98 11.67
CA HIS A 80 3.60 14.21 10.91
C HIS A 80 3.44 14.00 9.40
N VAL A 81 3.27 12.75 8.96
CA VAL A 81 3.02 12.40 7.55
C VAL A 81 1.85 11.43 7.47
N ALA A 82 1.01 11.62 6.46
CA ALA A 82 -0.10 10.71 6.19
C ALA A 82 0.40 9.40 5.57
N PHE A 83 -0.26 8.30 5.90
CA PHE A 83 -0.02 7.00 5.27
C PHE A 83 -1.31 6.50 4.65
N ARG A 84 -1.22 5.98 3.43
CA ARG A 84 -2.33 5.31 2.74
C ARG A 84 -1.89 3.96 2.22
N HIS A 85 -2.75 2.96 2.36
CA HIS A 85 -2.47 1.61 1.89
C HIS A 85 -3.20 1.33 0.58
N PHE A 86 -2.56 0.57 -0.30
CA PHE A 86 -3.14 0.02 -1.51
C PHE A 86 -2.77 -1.46 -1.66
N ASP A 87 -3.71 -2.27 -2.13
CA ASP A 87 -3.45 -3.70 -2.37
C ASP A 87 -2.48 -3.92 -3.53
N THR A 88 -2.58 -3.10 -4.58
CA THR A 88 -1.78 -3.23 -5.81
C THR A 88 -1.18 -1.90 -6.24
N LEU A 89 -0.04 -1.97 -6.93
CA LEU A 89 0.65 -0.79 -7.42
C LEU A 89 -0.17 -0.06 -8.47
N ALA A 90 -0.90 -0.79 -9.31
CA ALA A 90 -1.79 -0.21 -10.31
C ALA A 90 -2.90 0.66 -9.68
N LYS A 91 -3.55 0.18 -8.61
CA LYS A 91 -4.57 0.96 -7.87
C LYS A 91 -3.97 2.23 -7.25
N CYS A 92 -2.77 2.13 -6.69
CA CYS A 92 -2.06 3.27 -6.13
C CYS A 92 -1.75 4.33 -7.20
N VAL A 93 -1.18 3.90 -8.33
CA VAL A 93 -0.82 4.79 -9.45
C VAL A 93 -2.06 5.43 -10.06
N GLN A 94 -3.13 4.66 -10.24
CA GLN A 94 -4.41 5.16 -10.72
C GLN A 94 -4.95 6.25 -9.81
N HIS A 95 -5.01 6.00 -8.49
CA HIS A 95 -5.48 6.99 -7.52
C HIS A 95 -4.66 8.29 -7.58
N LEU A 96 -3.33 8.19 -7.62
CA LEU A 96 -2.46 9.36 -7.67
C LEU A 96 -2.63 10.17 -8.96
N LYS A 97 -2.83 9.50 -10.10
CA LYS A 97 -3.05 10.19 -11.39
C LYS A 97 -4.44 10.82 -11.47
N GLU A 98 -5.48 10.07 -11.13
CA GLU A 98 -6.88 10.47 -11.36
C GLU A 98 -7.44 11.38 -10.26
N VAL A 99 -7.10 11.11 -9.00
CA VAL A 99 -7.66 11.85 -7.85
C VAL A 99 -6.74 13.00 -7.44
N GLU A 100 -5.44 12.74 -7.36
CA GLU A 100 -4.47 13.74 -6.89
C GLU A 100 -3.82 14.53 -8.04
N GLY A 101 -4.10 14.17 -9.31
CA GLY A 101 -3.56 14.87 -10.48
C GLY A 101 -2.03 14.80 -10.60
N CYS A 102 -1.42 13.74 -10.07
CA CYS A 102 0.03 13.60 -9.99
C CYS A 102 0.63 12.87 -11.19
N ARG A 103 1.83 13.28 -11.60
CA ARG A 103 2.71 12.43 -12.40
C ARG A 103 3.41 11.42 -11.49
N VAL A 104 3.65 10.22 -11.99
CA VAL A 104 4.41 9.18 -11.28
C VAL A 104 5.79 9.08 -11.89
N LEU A 105 6.83 9.46 -11.12
CA LEU A 105 8.22 9.33 -11.54
C LEU A 105 8.90 8.19 -10.77
N GLY A 106 9.57 7.30 -11.48
CA GLY A 106 10.43 6.30 -10.86
C GLY A 106 11.77 6.90 -10.44
N ILE A 107 12.27 6.56 -9.25
CA ILE A 107 13.66 6.83 -8.87
C ILE A 107 14.48 5.60 -9.23
N GLU A 108 15.12 5.62 -10.41
CA GLU A 108 15.83 4.48 -10.96
C GLU A 108 16.92 4.91 -11.95
N ILE A 109 17.98 4.12 -12.04
CA ILE A 109 19.05 4.26 -13.03
C ILE A 109 18.68 3.43 -14.25
N CYS A 110 18.04 4.04 -15.24
CA CYS A 110 17.65 3.40 -16.49
C CYS A 110 17.79 4.32 -17.70
N GLU A 111 17.67 3.75 -18.89
CA GLU A 111 17.69 4.52 -20.14
C GLU A 111 16.54 5.53 -20.17
N GLY A 112 16.84 6.77 -20.59
CA GLY A 112 15.88 7.87 -20.62
C GLY A 112 15.58 8.51 -19.26
N ALA A 113 16.19 8.05 -18.16
CA ALA A 113 16.10 8.73 -16.87
C ALA A 113 16.79 10.10 -16.93
N LEU A 114 16.14 11.12 -16.35
CA LEU A 114 16.66 12.48 -16.31
C LEU A 114 17.40 12.74 -14.99
N PRO A 115 18.51 13.49 -15.03
CA PRO A 115 19.28 13.76 -13.83
C PRO A 115 18.51 14.73 -12.90
N VAL A 116 18.44 14.38 -11.62
CA VAL A 116 17.59 15.10 -10.65
C VAL A 116 17.95 16.58 -10.48
N GLN A 117 19.21 16.95 -10.66
CA GLN A 117 19.66 18.34 -10.50
C GLN A 117 19.19 19.27 -11.62
N GLU A 118 18.67 18.73 -12.73
CA GLU A 118 18.01 19.53 -13.77
C GLU A 118 16.54 19.82 -13.43
N HIS A 119 16.05 19.30 -12.29
CA HIS A 119 14.68 19.48 -11.82
C HIS A 119 13.61 19.13 -12.89
N PRO A 120 13.56 17.87 -13.38
CA PRO A 120 12.65 17.43 -14.44
C PRO A 120 11.19 17.26 -13.96
N PHE A 121 10.74 18.14 -13.08
CA PHE A 121 9.42 18.14 -12.46
C PHE A 121 8.52 19.17 -13.14
N THR A 122 7.23 18.87 -13.26
CA THR A 122 6.27 19.73 -13.98
C THR A 122 5.00 20.03 -13.20
N GLY A 123 4.84 19.45 -12.01
CA GLY A 123 3.66 19.63 -11.17
C GLY A 123 3.66 18.67 -9.97
N PRO A 124 2.47 18.37 -9.41
CA PRO A 124 2.34 17.37 -8.37
C PRO A 124 2.94 16.03 -8.81
N THR A 125 3.79 15.45 -7.96
CA THR A 125 4.63 14.30 -8.34
C THR A 125 4.66 13.23 -7.26
N ALA A 126 4.39 11.99 -7.65
CA ALA A 126 4.58 10.82 -6.82
C ALA A 126 5.85 10.08 -7.23
N PHE A 127 6.73 9.81 -6.26
CA PHE A 127 7.98 9.11 -6.50
C PHE A 127 7.86 7.62 -6.16
N LEU A 128 7.98 6.77 -7.17
CA LEU A 128 8.04 5.33 -7.00
C LEU A 128 9.49 4.90 -6.78
N LEU A 129 9.76 4.30 -5.62
CA LEU A 129 11.11 3.87 -5.26
C LEU A 129 11.42 2.49 -5.87
N GLY A 130 12.62 2.35 -6.43
CA GLY A 130 13.17 1.05 -6.84
C GLY A 130 13.34 0.08 -5.67
N ASN A 131 13.37 -1.23 -5.97
CA ASN A 131 13.68 -2.23 -4.96
C ASN A 131 15.20 -2.31 -4.73
N GLU A 132 15.60 -2.53 -3.48
CA GLU A 132 17.02 -2.70 -3.14
C GLU A 132 17.63 -3.90 -3.90
N GLY A 133 18.80 -3.69 -4.49
CA GLY A 133 19.59 -4.70 -5.18
C GLY A 133 19.09 -5.09 -6.58
N GLN A 134 17.77 -5.13 -6.79
CA GLN A 134 17.15 -5.56 -8.06
C GLN A 134 16.59 -4.41 -8.90
N GLY A 135 16.51 -3.19 -8.35
CA GLY A 135 15.89 -2.05 -9.01
C GLY A 135 14.37 -2.23 -9.22
N MET A 136 13.84 -1.52 -10.20
CA MET A 136 12.44 -1.63 -10.64
C MET A 136 12.25 -2.76 -11.66
N THR A 137 11.20 -3.55 -11.47
CA THR A 137 10.76 -4.52 -12.49
C THR A 137 10.12 -3.81 -13.69
N GLU A 138 10.09 -4.45 -14.86
CA GLU A 138 9.44 -3.90 -16.07
C GLU A 138 7.99 -3.48 -15.83
N ARG A 139 7.24 -4.26 -15.05
CA ARG A 139 5.85 -3.94 -14.67
C ARG A 139 5.76 -2.67 -13.83
N GLN A 140 6.76 -2.39 -12.99
CA GLN A 140 6.80 -1.15 -12.21
C GLN A 140 7.20 0.01 -13.11
N MET A 141 8.18 -0.19 -13.98
CA MET A 141 8.63 0.82 -14.94
C MET A 141 7.49 1.27 -15.87
N ALA A 142 6.69 0.33 -16.38
CA ALA A 142 5.55 0.62 -17.26
C ALA A 142 4.44 1.48 -16.62
N LEU A 143 4.42 1.61 -15.30
CA LEU A 143 3.43 2.44 -14.59
C LEU A 143 3.91 3.90 -14.39
N CYS A 144 5.20 4.15 -14.56
CA CYS A 144 5.80 5.48 -14.42
C CYS A 144 5.61 6.32 -15.70
N ASP A 145 5.43 7.62 -15.52
CA ASP A 145 5.41 8.62 -16.60
C ASP A 145 6.81 9.09 -17.01
N GLY A 146 7.85 8.60 -16.32
CA GLY A 146 9.25 8.95 -16.53
C GLY A 146 10.11 8.52 -15.34
N PHE A 147 11.41 8.76 -15.45
CA PHE A 147 12.39 8.35 -14.46
C PHE A 147 13.35 9.48 -14.12
N VAL A 148 13.77 9.51 -12.87
CA VAL A 148 14.79 10.42 -12.37
C VAL A 148 15.90 9.62 -11.71
N TYR A 149 17.14 10.05 -11.94
CA TYR A 149 18.30 9.44 -11.32
C TYR A 149 19.22 10.49 -10.68
N ILE A 150 20.11 10.02 -9.80
CA ILE A 150 21.10 10.86 -9.13
C ILE A 150 22.45 10.57 -9.79
N PRO A 151 23.09 11.55 -10.45
CA PRO A 151 24.42 11.36 -10.99
C PRO A 151 25.42 10.97 -9.90
N GLN A 152 26.24 9.96 -10.20
CA GLN A 152 27.33 9.51 -9.34
C GLN A 152 28.66 9.82 -10.02
N HIS A 153 29.64 10.29 -9.25
CA HIS A 153 30.95 10.68 -9.75
C HIS A 153 32.09 9.77 -9.23
N GLY A 154 31.80 8.90 -8.27
CA GLY A 154 32.75 7.93 -7.73
C GLY A 154 32.60 6.56 -8.38
N ALA A 155 33.69 5.80 -8.45
CA ALA A 155 33.71 4.46 -9.05
C ALA A 155 33.41 3.31 -8.06
N GLY A 156 33.24 3.61 -6.76
CA GLY A 156 33.18 2.60 -5.70
C GLY A 156 31.79 2.04 -5.37
N THR A 157 30.73 2.45 -6.06
CA THR A 157 29.37 1.93 -5.83
C THR A 157 28.53 1.97 -7.10
N ALA A 158 27.67 0.98 -7.27
CA ALA A 158 26.73 0.91 -8.38
C ALA A 158 25.48 1.76 -8.14
N SER A 159 25.10 2.00 -6.89
CA SER A 159 23.90 2.76 -6.53
C SER A 159 23.95 3.31 -5.11
N LEU A 160 23.00 4.19 -4.80
CA LEU A 160 22.77 4.69 -3.45
C LEU A 160 21.74 3.82 -2.72
N ASN A 161 21.79 3.85 -1.39
CA ASN A 161 20.69 3.34 -0.57
C ASN A 161 19.37 4.02 -0.96
N VAL A 162 18.28 3.26 -1.04
CA VAL A 162 16.98 3.76 -1.52
C VAL A 162 16.42 4.92 -0.68
N ALA A 163 16.65 4.93 0.64
CA ALA A 163 16.23 6.04 1.49
C ALA A 163 17.07 7.30 1.25
N VAL A 164 18.37 7.13 0.98
CA VAL A 164 19.26 8.24 0.61
C VAL A 164 18.85 8.81 -0.75
N ALA A 165 18.58 7.94 -1.73
CA ALA A 165 18.12 8.35 -3.05
C ALA A 165 16.79 9.14 -2.95
N ALA A 166 15.82 8.62 -2.21
CA ALA A 166 14.56 9.31 -1.94
C ALA A 166 14.78 10.68 -1.29
N SER A 167 15.70 10.78 -0.31
CA SER A 167 16.00 12.04 0.38
C SER A 167 16.57 13.10 -0.57
N ILE A 168 17.50 12.71 -1.46
CA ILE A 168 18.09 13.63 -2.45
C ILE A 168 17.02 14.11 -3.44
N VAL A 169 16.22 13.19 -3.97
CA VAL A 169 15.15 13.54 -4.92
C VAL A 169 14.11 14.45 -4.29
N LEU A 170 13.66 14.16 -3.07
CA LEU A 170 12.72 15.00 -2.33
C LEU A 170 13.29 16.40 -2.06
N HIS A 171 14.58 16.50 -1.72
CA HIS A 171 15.23 17.79 -1.53
C HIS A 171 15.25 18.62 -2.81
N HIS A 172 15.62 18.02 -3.94
CA HIS A 172 15.59 18.70 -5.24
C HIS A 172 14.16 19.09 -5.67
N PHE A 173 13.18 18.23 -5.37
CA PHE A 173 11.77 18.56 -5.62
C PHE A 173 11.33 19.74 -4.78
N ALA A 174 11.62 19.76 -3.47
CA ALA A 174 11.25 20.84 -2.56
C ALA A 174 11.84 22.20 -2.98
N ILE A 175 13.11 22.21 -3.44
CA ILE A 175 13.74 23.42 -4.00
C ILE A 175 13.00 23.90 -5.25
N TRP A 176 12.77 23.01 -6.21
CA TRP A 176 12.07 23.35 -7.45
C TRP A 176 10.63 23.81 -7.20
N ALA A 177 9.93 23.15 -6.28
CA ALA A 177 8.56 23.46 -5.88
C ALA A 177 8.45 24.77 -5.08
N GLY A 178 9.57 25.39 -4.70
CA GLY A 178 9.59 26.65 -3.94
C GLY A 178 9.06 26.49 -2.52
N TYR A 179 9.26 25.33 -1.88
CA TYR A 179 8.81 25.11 -0.51
C TYR A 179 9.53 26.07 0.45
N SER A 180 8.74 26.72 1.30
CA SER A 180 9.28 27.64 2.30
C SER A 180 9.99 26.89 3.42
N GLU A 181 11.15 27.40 3.82
CA GLU A 181 11.89 26.85 4.96
C GLU A 181 11.06 26.99 6.24
N ARG A 182 11.05 25.92 7.06
CA ARG A 182 10.43 25.95 8.39
C ARG A 182 11.26 26.80 9.36
N GLN A 183 10.61 27.39 10.35
CA GLN A 183 11.31 28.18 11.38
C GLN A 183 12.39 27.35 12.09
N ARG A 184 13.53 28.00 12.35
CA ARG A 184 14.65 27.46 13.14
C ARG A 184 14.72 28.14 14.50
N GLU A 185 15.06 27.38 15.52
CA GLU A 185 15.35 27.85 16.87
C GLU A 185 16.69 27.27 17.32
N GLY A 186 17.69 28.14 17.50
CA GLY A 186 19.06 27.72 17.72
C GLY A 186 19.60 26.84 16.58
N TYR A 187 19.95 25.59 16.88
CA TYR A 187 20.55 24.64 15.95
C TYR A 187 19.57 23.61 15.37
N LYS A 188 18.26 23.79 15.55
CA LYS A 188 17.22 22.84 15.12
C LYS A 188 16.03 23.53 14.47
N PHE A 189 15.29 22.77 13.65
CA PHE A 189 13.98 23.19 13.17
C PHE A 189 12.92 23.05 14.26
N VAL A 190 11.99 24.00 14.30
CA VAL A 190 10.82 23.95 15.20
C VAL A 190 9.89 22.83 14.74
N VAL A 191 9.72 21.83 15.61
CA VAL A 191 8.83 20.68 15.39
C VAL A 191 7.40 21.11 15.71
N ALA A 192 6.46 20.85 14.79
CA ALA A 192 5.05 21.09 15.04
C ALA A 192 4.54 20.20 16.18
N GLU A 193 3.45 20.61 16.82
CA GLU A 193 2.76 19.72 17.77
C GLU A 193 2.33 18.43 17.08
N LYS A 194 2.41 17.32 17.82
CA LYS A 194 1.97 16.04 17.27
C LYS A 194 0.46 16.10 17.07
N PRO A 195 -0.04 15.74 15.87
CA PRO A 195 -1.47 15.63 15.68
C PRO A 195 -2.04 14.55 16.61
N GLN A 196 -3.24 14.76 17.14
CA GLN A 196 -3.95 13.76 17.92
C GLN A 196 -4.24 12.56 17.01
N ARG A 197 -3.54 11.45 17.24
CA ARG A 197 -3.78 10.20 16.51
C ARG A 197 -5.04 9.53 17.06
N THR A 198 -5.99 9.27 16.18
CA THR A 198 -7.14 8.38 16.43
C THR A 198 -6.80 6.89 16.20
N MET A 199 -5.61 6.56 15.70
CA MET A 199 -5.23 5.21 15.27
C MET A 199 -3.92 4.70 15.90
N ALA A 200 -3.80 3.37 16.04
CA ALA A 200 -2.62 2.68 16.54
C ALA A 200 -1.43 2.74 15.55
N ARG A 201 -0.21 2.80 16.09
CA ARG A 201 1.03 2.91 15.31
C ARG A 201 1.31 1.64 14.49
N GLY A 202 1.77 1.79 13.24
CA GLY A 202 2.25 0.66 12.42
C GLY A 202 1.16 -0.17 11.71
N VAL A 203 -0.10 0.26 11.78
CA VAL A 203 -1.20 -0.35 11.03
C VAL A 203 -1.97 0.75 10.29
N VAL A 204 -1.95 0.70 8.95
CA VAL A 204 -2.87 1.51 8.14
C VAL A 204 -4.15 0.68 7.96
N ARG A 205 -5.22 1.10 8.64
CA ARG A 205 -6.57 0.60 8.35
C ARG A 205 -7.13 1.34 7.15
N GLU A 206 -8.01 0.67 6.40
CA GLU A 206 -8.76 1.32 5.31
C GLU A 206 -9.50 2.55 5.84
N SER A 207 -9.60 3.59 5.00
CA SER A 207 -10.60 4.64 5.22
C SER A 207 -11.98 3.97 5.32
N ASP A 208 -12.83 4.48 6.22
CA ASP A 208 -14.19 3.95 6.40
C ASP A 208 -14.96 3.86 5.06
N ASP A 209 -14.66 4.75 4.12
CA ASP A 209 -15.27 4.78 2.79
C ASP A 209 -14.86 3.58 1.93
N VAL A 210 -13.62 3.11 2.04
CA VAL A 210 -13.13 1.92 1.32
C VAL A 210 -13.73 0.65 1.92
N VAL A 211 -13.85 0.59 3.25
CA VAL A 211 -14.54 -0.53 3.93
C VAL A 211 -16.01 -0.57 3.52
N ARG A 212 -16.68 0.58 3.44
CA ARG A 212 -18.08 0.70 2.99
C ARG A 212 -18.23 0.27 1.53
N ALA A 213 -17.37 0.75 0.64
CA ALA A 213 -17.39 0.40 -0.77
C ALA A 213 -17.17 -1.11 -1.00
N GLN A 214 -16.20 -1.71 -0.30
CA GLN A 214 -15.95 -3.15 -0.39
C GLN A 214 -17.12 -3.99 0.18
N ARG A 215 -17.77 -3.53 1.25
CA ARG A 215 -18.98 -4.19 1.79
C ARG A 215 -20.14 -4.11 0.82
N GLN A 216 -20.32 -2.98 0.14
CA GLN A 216 -21.33 -2.82 -0.91
C GLN A 216 -21.04 -3.75 -2.10
N GLN A 217 -19.78 -3.81 -2.54
CA GLN A 217 -19.36 -4.65 -3.66
C GLN A 217 -19.50 -6.14 -3.35
N ARG A 218 -19.14 -6.58 -2.13
CA ARG A 218 -19.39 -7.97 -1.67
C ARG A 218 -20.88 -8.29 -1.57
N ARG A 219 -21.71 -7.32 -1.18
CA ARG A 219 -23.18 -7.49 -1.14
C ARG A 219 -23.76 -7.62 -2.55
N GLN A 220 -23.24 -6.86 -3.52
CA GLN A 220 -23.67 -6.96 -4.93
C GLN A 220 -23.25 -8.29 -5.54
N GLN A 221 -21.99 -8.72 -5.37
CA GLN A 221 -21.52 -10.01 -5.87
C GLN A 221 -22.29 -11.19 -5.25
N ALA A 222 -22.55 -11.16 -3.93
CA ALA A 222 -23.35 -12.20 -3.28
C ALA A 222 -24.83 -12.19 -3.73
N ALA A 223 -25.36 -11.04 -4.13
CA ALA A 223 -26.71 -10.95 -4.70
C ALA A 223 -26.76 -11.53 -6.12
N GLU A 224 -25.75 -11.22 -6.95
CA GLU A 224 -25.61 -11.74 -8.32
C GLU A 224 -25.39 -13.26 -8.32
N GLU A 225 -24.50 -13.78 -7.46
CA GLU A 225 -24.26 -15.23 -7.30
C GLU A 225 -25.50 -15.96 -6.74
N GLY A 226 -26.28 -15.32 -5.87
CA GLY A 226 -27.54 -15.84 -5.35
C GLY A 226 -28.66 -15.89 -6.39
N GLU A 227 -28.72 -14.89 -7.28
CA GLU A 227 -29.65 -14.87 -8.41
C GLU A 227 -29.28 -15.90 -9.49
N GLU A 228 -27.99 -16.10 -9.78
CA GLU A 228 -27.51 -17.15 -10.70
C GLU A 228 -27.80 -18.56 -10.16
N ALA A 229 -27.59 -18.79 -8.86
CA ALA A 229 -27.91 -20.07 -8.22
C ALA A 229 -29.42 -20.35 -8.19
N ALA A 230 -30.25 -19.32 -8.02
CA ALA A 230 -31.71 -19.44 -8.10
C ALA A 230 -32.20 -19.67 -9.55
N ALA A 231 -31.50 -19.13 -10.55
CA ALA A 231 -31.82 -19.33 -11.96
C ALA A 231 -31.38 -20.70 -12.51
N GLY A 232 -30.32 -21.31 -11.94
CA GLY A 232 -29.81 -22.64 -12.34
C GLY A 232 -30.52 -23.84 -11.68
N GLY A 233 -31.36 -23.61 -10.67
CA GLY A 233 -32.00 -24.65 -9.86
C GLY A 233 -33.28 -25.27 -10.43
N GLY A 234 -33.47 -25.25 -11.74
CA GLY A 234 -34.61 -25.89 -12.41
C GLY A 234 -34.12 -26.96 -13.37
N TRP A 235 -34.14 -28.22 -12.94
CA TRP A 235 -34.43 -29.46 -13.71
C TRP A 235 -33.71 -30.65 -13.07
N ALA A 236 -34.42 -31.33 -12.16
CA ALA A 236 -34.33 -32.79 -11.93
C ALA A 236 -35.28 -33.17 -10.78
N ALA A 237 -36.59 -33.09 -11.04
CA ALA A 237 -37.58 -33.79 -10.23
C ALA A 237 -38.22 -34.84 -11.12
N GLY A 238 -37.72 -36.07 -11.03
CA GLY A 238 -38.34 -37.20 -11.70
C GLY A 238 -37.40 -38.39 -11.86
N LEU A 239 -37.82 -39.48 -11.22
CA LEU A 239 -37.63 -40.88 -11.58
C LEU A 239 -36.60 -41.72 -10.80
N PHE A 240 -37.20 -42.66 -10.05
CA PHE A 240 -36.76 -43.99 -9.58
C PHE A 240 -36.12 -44.14 -8.19
N ASP A 241 -37.01 -44.48 -7.23
CA ASP A 241 -36.80 -45.56 -6.26
C ASP A 241 -36.56 -46.89 -6.99
N GLU A 242 -35.57 -47.67 -6.56
CA GLU A 242 -35.71 -49.11 -6.25
C GLU A 242 -34.44 -49.70 -5.62
N GLU A 243 -34.68 -50.66 -4.74
CA GLU A 243 -33.78 -51.35 -3.81
C GLU A 243 -32.78 -52.30 -4.50
N GLY A 244 -31.72 -52.71 -3.79
CA GLY A 244 -30.84 -53.79 -4.23
C GLY A 244 -29.68 -54.09 -3.28
N GLU A 245 -29.89 -55.03 -2.37
CA GLU A 245 -28.88 -55.70 -1.54
C GLU A 245 -27.85 -56.48 -2.40
N GLY A 246 -26.64 -56.70 -1.86
CA GLY A 246 -25.66 -57.62 -2.45
C GLY A 246 -24.33 -57.70 -1.71
N GLU A 247 -24.17 -58.78 -0.94
CA GLU A 247 -22.96 -59.24 -0.23
C GLU A 247 -21.85 -59.79 -1.17
N GLY A 248 -20.63 -59.95 -0.62
CA GLY A 248 -19.58 -60.86 -1.13
C GLY A 248 -18.23 -60.17 -1.35
N ALA A 249 -17.29 -60.19 -0.39
CA ALA A 249 -16.26 -61.22 -0.17
C ALA A 249 -15.28 -61.39 -1.35
N THR A 250 -13.99 -61.07 -1.17
CA THR A 250 -12.88 -62.04 -0.93
C THR A 250 -11.51 -61.35 -0.95
N GLU A 251 -10.62 -61.91 -0.13
CA GLU A 251 -9.19 -61.65 0.04
C GLU A 251 -8.38 -61.87 -1.25
N GLU A 252 -7.22 -61.22 -1.39
CA GLU A 252 -5.95 -61.94 -1.61
C GLU A 252 -4.73 -61.06 -1.38
N GLU A 253 -3.71 -61.72 -0.82
CA GLU A 253 -2.41 -61.23 -0.36
C GLU A 253 -1.45 -60.92 -1.52
N GLY A 254 -0.41 -60.14 -1.21
CA GLY A 254 0.76 -59.96 -2.07
C GLY A 254 1.88 -59.21 -1.37
N ALA A 255 2.70 -59.94 -0.63
CA ALA A 255 4.07 -59.60 -0.22
C ALA A 255 4.93 -59.27 -1.48
N GLU A 256 6.13 -58.70 -1.47
CA GLU A 256 7.24 -58.80 -0.55
C GLU A 256 8.31 -57.77 -0.94
N GLU A 257 9.33 -57.68 -0.09
CA GLU A 257 10.41 -56.73 0.04
C GLU A 257 11.40 -56.65 -1.14
N GLY A 258 12.08 -55.50 -1.22
CA GLY A 258 13.28 -55.32 -2.03
C GLY A 258 14.22 -54.31 -1.35
N GLN A 259 14.94 -54.76 -0.34
CA GLN A 259 16.11 -54.06 0.21
C GLN A 259 17.28 -54.18 -0.77
N GLY A 260 17.90 -53.06 -1.12
CA GLY A 260 19.15 -53.00 -1.87
C GLY A 260 20.07 -51.96 -1.24
N ALA A 261 20.98 -52.42 -0.39
CA ALA A 261 22.13 -51.66 0.09
C ALA A 261 23.30 -51.89 -0.88
N VAL A 262 23.99 -50.82 -1.28
CA VAL A 262 25.42 -50.87 -1.68
C VAL A 262 26.09 -49.57 -1.24
N GLU A 263 27.25 -49.77 -0.61
CA GLU A 263 28.18 -48.84 0.02
C GLU A 263 29.12 -48.11 -0.97
N GLY A 264 29.86 -47.13 -0.44
CA GLY A 264 31.16 -46.66 -0.92
C GLY A 264 31.12 -45.43 -1.84
N GLU A 265 32.07 -44.48 -1.83
CA GLU A 265 33.28 -44.26 -1.05
C GLU A 265 33.77 -42.82 -1.40
N GLU A 266 34.42 -42.19 -0.41
CA GLU A 266 35.37 -41.06 -0.42
C GLU A 266 35.59 -40.17 -1.68
N ALA A 267 35.46 -38.84 -1.47
CA ALA A 267 36.53 -37.83 -1.57
C ALA A 267 36.03 -36.43 -1.19
#